data_AF-A0A536VJ45-F1
#
_entry.id   AF-A0A536VJ45-F1
#
_cell.length_a   1.000
_cell.length_b   1.000
_cell.length_c   1.000
_cell.angle_alpha   90.00
_cell.angle_beta   90.00
_cell.angle_gamma   90.00
#
_symmetry.space_group_name_H-M   'P 1'
#
loop_
_entity.id
_entity.type
_entity.pdbx_description
1 polymer ?
#
loop_
_entity_poly.entity_id
_entity_poly.type
_entity_poly.pdbx_seq_one_letter_code
_entity_poly.pdbx_strand_id
1 'polypeptide(L)'
;MCLAIVALDAHPRYRVVIAANRDEFHARPAAPAHWWSSGILAGQDLIGGGAWFGVTRSGRWALVTNYREGIPRDPDAPSRGKLVTAALLDPSLPLLCAAAIARDGARYHGFSLLFGDVTPPVKNEPGQSVPDDRSTAAYVSRHPRTVKSPARDAVAQARQKQGAPGRCARRSSA
;
A
#
# COMPACT_ATOMS: atom_id res chain seq x y z
N MET A 1 -6.36 14.06 -4.07
CA MET A 1 -5.63 12.92 -4.64
C MET A 1 -4.24 12.90 -4.03
N CYS A 2 -3.79 11.81 -3.42
CA CYS A 2 -2.39 11.69 -2.97
C CYS A 2 -1.48 11.37 -4.17
N LEU A 3 -0.25 11.85 -4.14
CA LEU A 3 0.78 11.55 -5.14
C LEU A 3 2.08 11.20 -4.42
N ALA A 4 2.80 10.21 -4.92
CA ALA A 4 4.17 9.93 -4.50
C ALA A 4 5.03 9.67 -5.75
N ILE A 5 6.18 10.34 -5.80
CA ILE A 5 7.23 10.15 -6.81
C ILE A 5 8.46 9.68 -6.05
N VAL A 6 8.99 8.53 -6.46
CA VAL A 6 10.14 7.90 -5.81
C VAL A 6 11.17 7.59 -6.87
N ALA A 7 12.39 8.06 -6.64
CA ALA A 7 13.56 7.78 -7.44
C ALA A 7 14.57 7.06 -6.55
N LEU A 8 14.76 5.76 -6.78
CA LEU A 8 15.66 4.89 -6.03
C LEU A 8 16.92 4.63 -6.86
N ASP A 9 18.08 4.89 -6.28
CA ASP A 9 19.41 4.79 -6.90
C ASP A 9 19.53 5.48 -8.28
N ALA A 10 18.66 6.45 -8.55
CA ALA A 10 18.57 7.14 -9.84
C ALA A 10 19.51 8.36 -9.96
N HIS A 11 20.23 8.69 -8.89
CA HIS A 11 21.14 9.84 -8.85
C HIS A 11 22.44 9.49 -8.12
N PRO A 12 23.62 9.88 -8.63
CA PRO A 12 24.91 9.49 -8.03
C PRO A 12 25.08 9.93 -6.57
N ARG A 13 24.49 11.08 -6.19
CA ARG A 13 24.59 11.62 -4.81
C ARG A 13 23.46 11.20 -3.88
N TYR A 14 22.30 10.80 -4.40
CA TYR A 14 21.11 10.54 -3.59
C TYR A 14 20.65 9.11 -3.83
N ARG A 15 20.76 8.26 -2.79
CA ARG A 15 20.29 6.87 -2.84
C ARG A 15 18.76 6.79 -2.99
N VAL A 16 18.04 7.75 -2.41
CA VAL A 16 16.60 7.88 -2.60
C VAL A 16 16.20 9.35 -2.64
N VAL A 17 15.29 9.70 -3.54
CA VAL A 17 14.57 10.97 -3.55
C VAL A 17 13.07 10.66 -3.55
N ILE A 18 12.36 11.23 -2.59
CA ILE A 18 10.91 11.03 -2.42
C ILE A 18 10.23 12.39 -2.39
N ALA A 19 9.29 12.59 -3.30
CA ALA A 19 8.36 13.71 -3.26
C ALA A 19 6.94 13.15 -3.10
N ALA A 20 6.31 13.43 -1.97
CA ALA A 20 4.98 12.93 -1.67
C ALA A 20 4.05 14.08 -1.28
N ASN A 21 2.91 14.17 -1.96
CA ASN A 21 1.81 15.03 -1.57
C ASN A 21 0.71 14.20 -0.93
N ARG A 22 0.25 14.66 0.23
CA ARG A 22 -0.87 14.09 0.94
C ARG A 22 -2.09 14.98 0.76
N ASP A 23 -3.13 14.43 0.15
CA ASP A 23 -4.44 15.06 0.15
C ASP A 23 -5.26 14.54 1.32
N GLU A 24 -5.52 15.41 2.28
CA GLU A 24 -6.38 15.18 3.44
C GLU A 24 -7.15 16.45 3.79
N PHE A 25 -8.25 16.28 4.53
CA PHE A 25 -8.89 17.36 5.27
C PHE A 25 -7.89 18.23 6.04
N HIS A 26 -7.88 19.52 5.70
CA HIS A 26 -7.11 20.55 6.40
C HIS A 26 -7.37 20.58 7.91
N ALA A 27 -8.60 20.26 8.33
CA ALA A 27 -8.99 20.25 9.73
C ALA A 27 -8.47 19.03 10.51
N ARG A 28 -7.87 18.01 9.86
CA ARG A 28 -7.36 16.83 10.56
C ARG A 28 -6.09 17.21 11.35
N PRO A 29 -6.11 17.13 12.69
CA PRO A 29 -4.95 17.50 13.49
C PRO A 29 -3.74 16.60 13.23
N ALA A 30 -2.57 17.21 13.05
CA ALA A 30 -1.29 16.52 12.92
C ALA A 30 -0.17 17.33 13.57
N ALA A 31 0.79 16.65 14.19
CA ALA A 31 2.01 17.26 14.68
C ALA A 31 3.05 17.39 13.54
N PRO A 32 3.88 18.46 13.54
CA PRO A 32 4.96 18.61 12.58
C PRO A 32 5.99 17.48 12.69
N ALA A 33 6.79 17.33 11.64
CA ALA A 33 7.83 16.30 11.61
C ALA A 33 8.86 16.53 12.72
N HIS A 34 9.09 15.50 13.52
CA HIS A 34 10.07 15.47 14.59
C HIS A 34 10.57 14.05 14.80
N TRP A 35 11.67 13.90 15.54
CA TRP A 35 12.13 12.59 15.99
C TRP A 35 11.25 12.10 17.13
N TRP A 36 10.55 11.01 16.90
CA TRP A 36 9.77 10.31 17.92
C TRP A 36 10.72 9.52 18.83
N SER A 37 10.26 9.16 20.03
CA SER A 37 11.02 8.32 20.96
C SER A 37 11.38 6.95 20.38
N SER A 38 10.60 6.46 19.41
CA SER A 38 10.84 5.21 18.68
C SER A 38 11.94 5.31 17.61
N GLY A 39 12.56 6.47 17.41
CA GLY A 39 13.61 6.67 16.41
C GLY A 39 13.09 6.90 14.98
N ILE A 40 11.80 7.19 14.84
CA ILE A 40 11.16 7.61 13.58
C ILE A 40 11.23 9.13 13.45
N LEU A 41 11.63 9.65 12.29
CA LEU A 41 11.42 11.03 11.88
C LEU A 41 10.19 11.11 10.98
N ALA A 42 9.10 11.66 11.51
CA ALA A 42 7.84 11.79 10.78
C ALA A 42 6.93 12.86 11.41
N GLY A 43 6.00 13.40 10.61
CA GLY A 43 4.81 14.06 11.15
C GLY A 43 3.85 13.02 11.74
N GLN A 44 3.13 13.38 12.80
CA GLN A 44 2.26 12.44 13.52
C GLN A 44 0.79 12.78 13.34
N ASP A 45 0.00 11.79 12.92
CA ASP A 45 -1.46 11.83 12.93
C ASP A 45 -1.97 11.77 14.36
N LEU A 46 -2.51 12.88 14.88
CA LEU A 46 -3.00 12.95 16.26
C LEU A 46 -4.36 12.26 16.45
N ILE A 47 -5.03 11.88 15.36
CA ILE A 47 -6.28 11.12 15.40
C ILE A 47 -6.02 9.63 15.25
N GLY A 48 -5.23 9.25 14.24
CA GLY A 48 -4.97 7.84 13.91
C GLY A 48 -3.76 7.21 14.62
N GLY A 49 -2.92 8.02 15.28
CA GLY A 49 -1.75 7.56 16.04
C GLY A 49 -0.62 6.98 15.18
N GLY A 50 -0.41 7.50 13.97
CA GLY A 50 0.57 6.99 13.00
C GLY A 50 1.16 8.08 12.12
N ALA A 51 1.74 7.71 10.98
CA ALA A 51 2.35 8.65 10.03
C ALA A 51 1.91 8.35 8.60
N TRP A 52 2.05 9.32 7.69
CA TRP A 52 1.86 9.10 6.25
C TRP A 52 3.15 8.89 5.48
N PHE A 53 4.23 9.46 6.01
CA PHE A 53 5.59 9.30 5.53
C PHE A 53 6.53 9.44 6.72
N GLY A 54 7.58 8.64 6.75
CA GLY A 54 8.63 8.75 7.74
C GLY A 54 9.90 8.02 7.34
N VAL A 55 10.96 8.28 8.10
CA VAL A 55 12.26 7.63 7.96
C VAL A 55 12.84 7.27 9.32
N THR A 56 13.79 6.33 9.36
CA THR A 56 14.57 5.98 10.56
C THR A 56 16.03 6.41 10.40
N ARG A 57 16.78 6.36 11.50
CA ARG A 57 18.24 6.56 11.48
C ARG A 57 19.00 5.47 10.73
N SER A 58 18.42 4.28 10.61
CA SER A 58 19.02 3.16 9.86
C SER A 58 18.85 3.30 8.34
N GLY A 59 18.17 4.35 7.87
CA GLY A 59 17.91 4.55 6.44
C GLY A 59 16.66 3.84 5.93
N ARG A 60 15.83 3.26 6.82
CA ARG A 60 14.52 2.76 6.44
C ARG A 60 13.58 3.93 6.19
N TRP A 61 12.78 3.85 5.14
CA TRP A 61 11.76 4.84 4.80
C TRP A 61 10.45 4.15 4.45
N ALA A 62 9.32 4.81 4.70
CA ALA A 62 8.01 4.28 4.39
C ALA A 62 7.01 5.40 4.14
N LEU A 63 6.13 5.22 3.16
CA LEU A 63 5.02 6.12 2.86
C LEU A 63 3.76 5.34 2.49
N VAL A 64 2.61 5.88 2.84
CA VAL A 64 1.31 5.32 2.46
C VAL A 64 0.51 6.34 1.66
N THR A 65 -0.10 5.87 0.58
CA THR A 65 -1.06 6.62 -0.21
C THR A 65 -2.45 6.00 -0.07
N ASN A 66 -3.46 6.86 -0.22
CA ASN A 66 -4.85 6.46 -0.09
C ASN A 66 -5.32 5.75 -1.37
N TYR A 67 -6.06 4.66 -1.22
CA TYR A 67 -6.92 4.16 -2.27
C TYR A 67 -8.29 4.85 -2.16
N ARG A 68 -8.83 5.39 -3.27
CA ARG A 68 -10.14 6.05 -3.26
C ARG A 68 -11.21 4.98 -3.42
N GLU A 69 -11.97 4.78 -2.34
CA GLU A 69 -12.99 3.74 -2.29
C GLU A 69 -14.37 4.33 -2.56
N GLY A 70 -15.20 3.61 -3.33
CA GLY A 70 -16.64 3.84 -3.42
C GLY A 70 -17.44 3.04 -2.38
N ILE A 71 -16.76 2.54 -1.34
CA ILE A 71 -17.31 1.66 -0.32
C ILE A 71 -17.36 2.44 1.01
N PRO A 72 -18.40 2.26 1.84
CA PRO A 72 -18.49 2.89 3.14
C PRO A 72 -17.27 2.55 4.01
N ARG A 73 -16.76 3.55 4.73
CA ARG A 73 -15.65 3.36 5.68
C ARG A 73 -16.18 2.64 6.91
N ASP A 74 -15.70 1.42 7.12
CA ASP A 74 -15.72 0.75 8.42
C ASP A 74 -15.02 1.64 9.49
N PRO A 75 -15.75 2.12 10.51
CA PRO A 75 -15.19 2.96 11.57
C PRO A 75 -14.22 2.21 12.48
N ASP A 76 -14.30 0.88 12.55
CA ASP A 76 -13.47 0.05 13.44
C ASP A 76 -12.15 -0.38 12.78
N ALA A 77 -12.01 -0.15 11.47
CA ALA A 77 -10.79 -0.47 10.74
C ALA A 77 -9.60 0.39 11.23
N PRO A 78 -8.42 -0.20 11.51
CA PRO A 78 -7.27 0.55 11.99
C PRO A 78 -6.80 1.62 11.00
N SER A 79 -6.24 2.72 11.53
CA SER A 79 -5.63 3.76 10.69
C SER A 79 -4.49 3.19 9.84
N ARG A 80 -4.53 3.45 8.53
CA ARG A 80 -3.44 3.13 7.59
C ARG A 80 -2.11 3.76 7.97
N GLY A 81 -2.11 4.86 8.73
CA GLY A 81 -0.88 5.47 9.22
C GLY A 81 -0.07 4.56 10.15
N LYS A 82 -0.71 3.53 10.74
CA LYS A 82 -0.03 2.50 11.52
C LYS A 82 0.79 1.54 10.66
N LEU A 83 0.45 1.38 9.37
CA LEU A 83 1.23 0.57 8.43
C LEU A 83 2.60 1.20 8.19
N VAL A 84 2.67 2.52 8.12
CA VAL A 84 3.94 3.26 7.96
C VAL A 84 4.82 3.02 9.19
N THR A 85 4.29 3.23 10.39
CA THR A 85 5.06 3.01 11.62
C THR A 85 5.48 1.56 11.80
N ALA A 86 4.61 0.60 11.45
CA ALA A 86 4.93 -0.82 11.49
C ALA A 86 6.09 -1.16 10.54
N ALA A 87 6.03 -0.69 9.29
CA ALA A 87 7.11 -0.92 8.32
C ALA A 87 8.44 -0.30 8.79
N LEU A 88 8.41 0.92 9.35
CA LEU A 88 9.62 1.61 9.83
C LEU A 88 10.27 0.90 11.03
N LEU A 89 9.48 0.25 11.90
CA LEU A 89 9.98 -0.42 13.10
C LEU A 89 10.29 -1.91 12.89
N ASP A 90 9.82 -2.49 11.79
CA ASP A 90 10.15 -3.86 11.42
C ASP A 90 11.63 -3.94 10.98
N PRO A 91 12.46 -4.81 11.55
CA PRO A 91 13.86 -4.96 11.16
C PRO A 91 14.06 -5.94 9.98
N SER A 92 13.01 -6.65 9.54
CA SER A 92 13.10 -7.63 8.46
C SER A 92 13.31 -6.98 7.10
N LEU A 93 13.84 -7.74 6.14
CA LEU A 93 13.98 -7.28 4.76
C LEU A 93 12.64 -6.75 4.20
N PRO A 94 12.64 -5.70 3.35
CA PRO A 94 11.39 -5.07 2.90
C PRO A 94 10.38 -6.04 2.29
N LEU A 95 10.84 -7.06 1.54
CA LEU A 95 9.96 -8.08 0.97
C LEU A 95 9.27 -8.97 2.02
N LEU A 96 9.96 -9.31 3.11
CA LEU A 96 9.39 -10.12 4.19
C LEU A 96 8.34 -9.32 4.98
N CYS A 97 8.67 -8.07 5.32
CA CYS A 97 7.73 -7.14 5.92
C CYS A 97 6.49 -6.94 5.02
N ALA A 98 6.69 -6.81 3.70
CA ALA A 98 5.59 -6.63 2.75
C ALA A 98 4.66 -7.84 2.72
N ALA A 99 5.22 -9.05 2.77
CA ALA A 99 4.45 -10.29 2.86
C ALA A 99 3.64 -10.38 4.16
N ALA A 100 4.23 -9.98 5.30
CA ALA A 100 3.53 -9.93 6.58
C ALA A 100 2.37 -8.92 6.55
N ILE A 101 2.61 -7.70 6.03
CA ILE A 101 1.57 -6.68 5.86
C ILE A 101 0.48 -7.15 4.89
N ALA A 102 0.82 -7.85 3.81
CA ALA A 102 -0.15 -8.38 2.85
C ALA A 102 -1.09 -9.41 3.51
N ARG A 103 -0.57 -10.28 4.39
CA ARG A 103 -1.37 -11.25 5.15
C ARG A 103 -2.40 -10.57 6.05
N ASP A 104 -2.01 -9.49 6.72
CA ASP A 104 -2.83 -8.79 7.71
C ASP A 104 -3.62 -7.61 7.14
N GLY A 105 -3.34 -7.24 5.89
CA GLY A 105 -3.86 -6.05 5.23
C GLY A 105 -5.38 -6.03 5.12
N ALA A 106 -6.03 -7.20 5.23
CA ALA A 106 -7.47 -7.37 5.21
C ALA A 106 -8.24 -6.51 6.24
N ARG A 107 -7.56 -6.11 7.32
CA ARG A 107 -8.13 -5.30 8.41
C ARG A 107 -8.18 -3.80 8.11
N TYR A 108 -7.40 -3.32 7.14
CA TYR A 108 -7.25 -1.90 6.85
C TYR A 108 -8.08 -1.49 5.64
N HIS A 109 -8.58 -0.25 5.61
CA HIS A 109 -9.06 0.37 4.37
C HIS A 109 -8.00 0.30 3.27
N GLY A 110 -8.44 0.28 2.02
CA GLY A 110 -7.59 0.17 0.85
C GLY A 110 -6.43 1.15 0.87
N PHE A 111 -5.25 0.66 0.50
CA PHE A 111 -4.00 1.38 0.66
C PHE A 111 -2.99 0.97 -0.40
N SER A 112 -2.02 1.85 -0.60
CA SER A 112 -0.80 1.61 -1.35
C SER A 112 0.37 2.04 -0.46
N LEU A 113 1.12 1.07 0.06
CA LEU A 113 2.25 1.28 0.95
C LEU A 113 3.54 0.99 0.18
N LEU A 114 4.48 1.92 0.24
CA LEU A 114 5.81 1.79 -0.34
C LEU A 114 6.84 2.07 0.76
N PHE A 115 7.84 1.21 0.87
CA PHE A 115 8.88 1.34 1.88
C PHE A 115 10.14 0.62 1.45
N GLY A 116 11.27 0.95 2.07
CA GLY A 116 12.56 0.42 1.67
C GLY A 116 13.69 0.83 2.59
N ASP A 117 14.87 0.30 2.30
CA ASP A 117 16.12 0.63 3.00
C ASP A 117 17.09 1.27 2.03
N VAL A 118 17.71 2.38 2.44
CA VAL A 118 18.88 2.90 1.72
C VAL A 118 20.14 2.20 2.20
N THR A 119 20.91 1.64 1.27
CA THR A 119 22.23 1.11 1.56
C THR A 119 23.23 2.26 1.48
N PRO A 120 24.00 2.57 2.55
CA PRO A 120 25.03 3.59 2.46
C PRO A 120 26.09 3.16 1.43
N PRO A 121 26.65 4.09 0.65
CA PRO A 121 27.68 3.75 -0.33
C PRO A 121 28.88 3.11 0.37
N VAL A 122 29.25 1.90 -0.07
CA VAL A 122 30.47 1.23 0.38
C VAL A 122 31.66 1.96 -0.24
N LYS A 123 32.66 2.33 0.57
CA LYS A 123 33.93 2.81 0.02
C LYS A 123 34.63 1.60 -0.61
N ASN A 124 34.70 1.56 -1.94
CA ASN A 124 35.40 0.49 -2.63
C ASN A 124 36.92 0.69 -2.49
N GLU A 125 37.62 -0.27 -1.92
CA GLU A 125 39.07 -0.41 -2.08
C GLU A 125 39.37 -1.22 -3.36
N PRO A 126 40.44 -0.88 -4.10
CA PRO A 126 40.77 -1.61 -5.33
C PRO A 126 41.01 -3.10 -5.05
N GLY A 127 40.21 -3.98 -5.67
CA GLY A 127 40.36 -5.43 -5.59
C GLY A 127 39.29 -6.19 -4.78
N GLN A 128 38.37 -5.50 -4.10
CA GLN A 128 37.24 -6.16 -3.43
C GLN A 128 36.05 -6.36 -4.38
N SER A 129 35.42 -7.54 -4.32
CA SER A 129 34.14 -7.79 -5.00
C SER A 129 33.11 -6.78 -4.49
N VAL A 130 32.51 -6.02 -5.41
CA VAL A 130 31.49 -5.02 -5.09
C VAL A 130 30.31 -5.74 -4.40
N PRO A 131 30.02 -5.48 -3.10
CA PRO A 131 28.78 -5.96 -2.49
C PRO A 131 27.59 -5.36 -3.26
N ASP A 132 26.45 -6.04 -3.31
CA ASP A 132 25.22 -5.45 -3.88
C ASP A 132 24.84 -4.22 -3.02
N ASP A 133 25.29 -3.05 -3.47
CA ASP A 133 25.20 -1.76 -2.77
C ASP A 133 23.87 -1.05 -3.05
N ARG A 134 22.94 -1.76 -3.70
CA ARG A 134 21.66 -1.22 -4.11
C ARG A 134 20.75 -1.04 -2.92
N SER A 135 20.01 0.06 -2.95
CA SER A 135 18.91 0.29 -2.05
C SER A 135 17.78 -0.69 -2.38
N THR A 136 17.01 -1.09 -1.38
CA THR A 136 15.88 -2.00 -1.58
C THR A 136 14.56 -1.29 -1.32
N ALA A 137 13.51 -1.71 -2.03
CA ALA A 137 12.17 -1.23 -1.81
C ALA A 137 11.14 -2.34 -2.04
N ALA A 138 10.04 -2.28 -1.31
CA ALA A 138 8.89 -3.15 -1.47
C ALA A 138 7.61 -2.30 -1.56
N TYR A 139 6.68 -2.80 -2.36
CA TYR A 139 5.35 -2.23 -2.53
C TYR A 139 4.31 -3.26 -2.14
N VAL A 140 3.37 -2.86 -1.28
CA VAL A 140 2.22 -3.67 -0.91
C VAL A 140 0.97 -2.82 -1.00
N SER A 141 -0.06 -3.37 -1.63
CA SER A 141 -1.33 -2.68 -1.75
C SER A 141 -2.48 -3.59 -1.42
N ARG A 142 -3.55 -2.97 -0.91
CA ARG A 142 -4.85 -3.60 -0.79
C ARG A 142 -5.86 -2.80 -1.56
N HIS A 143 -6.46 -3.44 -2.54
CA HIS A 143 -7.68 -2.96 -3.15
C HIS A 143 -8.84 -3.65 -2.44
N PRO A 144 -9.83 -2.91 -1.89
CA PRO A 144 -11.02 -3.56 -1.40
C PRO A 144 -11.67 -4.29 -2.59
N ARG A 145 -11.92 -5.60 -2.42
CA ARG A 145 -12.73 -6.32 -3.40
C ARG A 145 -14.06 -5.58 -3.48
N THR A 146 -14.44 -5.13 -4.68
CA THR A 146 -15.81 -4.66 -4.92
C THR A 146 -16.74 -5.72 -4.34
N VAL A 147 -17.57 -5.36 -3.36
CA VAL A 147 -18.73 -6.18 -3.02
C VAL A 147 -19.39 -6.49 -4.36
N LYS A 148 -19.57 -7.78 -4.69
CA LYS A 148 -20.28 -8.17 -5.91
C LYS A 148 -21.57 -7.37 -5.92
N SER A 149 -21.70 -6.43 -6.86
CA SER A 149 -22.94 -5.71 -7.01
C SER A 149 -24.02 -6.76 -7.29
N PRO A 150 -25.14 -6.80 -6.55
CA PRO A 150 -26.23 -7.73 -6.84
C PRO A 150 -26.75 -7.56 -8.28
N ALA A 151 -26.48 -6.43 -8.93
CA ALA A 151 -26.78 -6.20 -10.35
C ALA A 151 -26.01 -7.12 -11.30
N ARG A 152 -24.77 -7.54 -10.99
CA ARG A 152 -24.00 -8.45 -11.86
C ARG A 152 -24.53 -9.88 -11.80
N ASP A 153 -24.98 -10.33 -10.62
CA ASP A 153 -25.59 -11.64 -10.46
C ASP A 153 -26.99 -11.70 -11.09
N ALA A 154 -27.76 -10.59 -11.05
CA ALA A 154 -29.04 -10.48 -11.75
C ALA A 154 -28.90 -10.59 -13.28
N VAL A 155 -27.87 -9.96 -13.87
CA VAL A 155 -27.61 -10.05 -15.32
C VAL A 155 -27.10 -11.44 -15.72
N ALA A 156 -26.30 -12.09 -14.87
CA ALA A 156 -25.85 -13.47 -15.10
C ALA A 156 -27.02 -14.48 -15.00
N GLN A 157 -27.90 -14.34 -14.00
CA GLN A 157 -29.08 -15.19 -13.82
C GLN A 157 -30.14 -14.96 -14.92
N ALA A 158 -30.29 -13.73 -15.42
CA ALA A 158 -31.18 -13.42 -16.54
C ALA A 158 -30.71 -14.08 -17.85
N ARG A 159 -29.39 -14.13 -18.10
CA ARG A 159 -28.81 -14.83 -19.26
C ARG A 159 -28.97 -16.34 -19.18
N GLN A 160 -28.94 -16.92 -17.99
CA GLN A 160 -29.13 -18.37 -17.80
C GLN A 160 -30.59 -18.81 -17.98
N LYS A 161 -31.57 -17.94 -17.72
CA LYS A 161 -33.00 -18.21 -17.96
C LYS A 161 -33.44 -18.06 -19.42
N GLN A 162 -32.67 -17.38 -20.26
CA GLN A 162 -33.00 -17.17 -21.68
C GLN A 162 -32.40 -18.24 -22.63
N GLY A 163 -31.70 -19.25 -22.09
CA GLY A 163 -30.96 -20.25 -22.87
C GLY A 163 -31.62 -21.63 -23.01
N ALA A 164 -32.90 -21.82 -22.64
CA ALA A 164 -33.56 -23.11 -22.81
C ALA A 164 -34.33 -23.17 -24.14
N PRO A 165 -33.88 -23.93 -25.17
CA PRO A 165 -34.66 -24.13 -26.38
C PRO A 165 -35.89 -25.01 -26.06
N GLY A 166 -37.07 -24.46 -26.34
CA GLY A 166 -38.34 -25.17 -26.22
C GLY A 166 -38.34 -26.44 -27.07
N ARG A 167 -38.63 -27.59 -26.45
CA ARG A 167 -38.90 -28.84 -27.16
C ARG A 167 -40.17 -28.66 -28.00
N CYS A 168 -39.99 -28.53 -29.31
CA CYS A 168 -41.09 -28.57 -30.27
C CYS A 168 -41.64 -30.00 -30.31
N ALA A 169 -42.81 -30.21 -29.71
CA ALA A 169 -43.56 -31.46 -29.82
C ALA A 169 -44.03 -31.65 -31.28
N ARG A 170 -43.47 -32.62 -31.99
CA ARG A 170 -44.07 -33.11 -33.24
C ARG A 170 -45.20 -34.06 -32.89
N ARG A 171 -46.43 -33.59 -33.07
CA ARG A 171 -47.59 -34.44 -33.36
C ARG A 171 -47.60 -34.72 -34.86
N SER A 172 -47.66 -35.99 -35.23
CA SER A 172 -48.13 -36.40 -36.56
C SER A 172 -48.78 -37.76 -36.40
N SER A 173 -50.12 -37.72 -36.47
CA SER A 173 -51.02 -38.85 -36.60
C SER A 173 -51.50 -38.90 -38.06
N ALA A 174 -51.17 -39.98 -38.76
CA ALA A 174 -51.93 -40.66 -39.80
C ALA A 174 -51.21 -41.98 -40.11
#